data_AF-A0A2T4IER8-F1
#
_entry.id   AF-A0A2T4IER8-F1
#
_cell.length_a   1.000
_cell.length_b   1.000
_cell.length_c   1.000
_cell.angle_alpha   90.00
_cell.angle_beta   90.00
_cell.angle_gamma   90.00
#
_symmetry.space_group_name_H-M   'P 1'
#
loop_
_entity.id
_entity.type
_entity.pdbx_description
1 polymer ?
#
loop_
_entity_poly.entity_id
_entity_poly.type
_entity_poly.pdbx_seq_one_letter_code
_entity_poly.pdbx_strand_id
1 'polypeptide(L)' 'MPTLQIRNVPDDVYQALAFRAERAQRSLAQQALIELRGAGAGQEGGRRASLLAAIKRSLPEFAAAPSERPEALIRSDRER' A
#
# COMPACT_ATOMS: atom_id res chain seq x y z
N MET A 1 6.22 -14.91 -12.81
CA MET A 1 5.04 -14.57 -11.99
C MET A 1 5.45 -14.56 -10.54
N PRO A 2 5.06 -13.56 -9.73
CA PRO A 2 5.37 -13.56 -8.31
C PRO A 2 4.68 -14.74 -7.62
N THR A 3 5.44 -15.51 -6.87
CA THR A 3 4.95 -16.65 -6.08
C THR A 3 5.10 -16.31 -4.60
N LEU A 4 4.10 -16.69 -3.80
CA LEU A 4 4.11 -16.50 -2.35
C LEU A 4 4.07 -17.86 -1.69
N GLN A 5 5.05 -18.14 -0.83
CA GLN A 5 5.08 -19.35 0.00
C GLN A 5 4.77 -18.97 1.44
N ILE A 6 3.75 -19.62 2.01
CA ILE A 6 3.40 -19.47 3.43
C ILE A 6 3.95 -20.70 4.15
N ARG A 7 4.84 -20.49 5.13
CA ARG A 7 5.51 -21.55 5.90
C ARG A 7 5.03 -21.54 7.34
N ASN A 8 5.16 -22.69 8.01
CA ASN A 8 4.82 -22.86 9.43
C ASN A 8 3.42 -22.35 9.76
N VAL A 9 2.44 -22.69 8.91
CA VAL A 9 1.05 -22.31 9.14
C VAL A 9 0.54 -23.11 10.34
N PRO A 10 0.01 -22.45 11.38
CA PRO A 10 -0.63 -23.15 12.49
C PRO A 10 -1.77 -24.05 12.00
N ASP A 11 -1.94 -25.22 12.62
CA ASP A 11 -2.90 -26.23 12.15
C ASP A 11 -4.34 -25.69 12.13
N ASP A 12 -4.73 -24.91 13.14
CA ASP A 12 -6.04 -24.27 13.23
C ASP A 12 -6.30 -23.31 12.07
N VAL A 13 -5.29 -22.52 11.68
CA VAL A 13 -5.36 -21.60 10.55
C VAL A 13 -5.47 -22.37 9.23
N TYR A 14 -4.69 -23.45 9.09
CA TYR A 14 -4.76 -24.30 7.90
C TYR A 14 -6.13 -24.93 7.74
N GLN A 15 -6.70 -25.50 8.82
CA GLN A 15 -8.02 -26.12 8.80
C GLN A 15 -9.12 -25.10 8.47
N ALA A 16 -9.04 -23.89 9.03
CA ALA A 16 -9.98 -22.82 8.72
C ALA A 16 -9.91 -22.42 7.23
N LEU A 17 -8.71 -22.33 6.65
CA LEU A 17 -8.51 -22.05 5.22
C LEU A 17 -9.06 -23.18 4.34
N ALA A 18 -8.76 -24.43 4.68
CA ALA A 18 -9.22 -25.61 3.94
C ALA A 18 -10.76 -25.69 3.93
N PHE A 19 -11.38 -25.56 5.10
CA PHE A 19 -12.83 -25.58 5.24
C PHE A 19 -13.52 -24.50 4.38
N ARG A 20 -12.98 -23.27 4.39
CA ARG A 20 -13.53 -22.16 3.56
C ARG A 20 -13.32 -22.42 2.06
N ALA A 21 -12.17 -22.98 1.69
CA ALA A 21 -11.86 -23.31 0.31
C ALA A 21 -12.81 -24.39 -0.24
N GLU A 22 -13.07 -25.44 0.54
CA GLU A 22 -14.02 -26.51 0.19
C GLU A 22 -15.44 -25.97 0.03
N ARG A 23 -15.91 -25.19 1.00
CA ARG A 23 -17.25 -24.58 0.95
C ARG A 23 -17.42 -23.65 -0.27
N ALA A 24 -16.34 -23.01 -0.70
CA ALA A 24 -16.34 -22.15 -1.87
C ALA A 24 -16.02 -22.87 -3.19
N GLN A 25 -15.74 -24.17 -3.16
CA GLN A 25 -15.25 -24.97 -4.30
C GLN A 25 -14.02 -24.35 -4.97
N ARG A 26 -13.04 -23.92 -4.17
CA ARG A 26 -11.80 -23.28 -4.62
C ARG A 26 -10.58 -24.02 -4.13
N SER A 27 -9.44 -23.77 -4.77
CA SER A 27 -8.16 -24.26 -4.26
C SER A 27 -7.73 -23.50 -3.00
N LEU A 28 -6.93 -24.16 -2.16
CA LEU A 28 -6.37 -23.56 -0.94
C LEU A 28 -5.59 -22.27 -1.24
N ALA A 29 -4.82 -22.26 -2.34
CA ALA A 29 -4.07 -21.10 -2.79
C ALA A 29 -4.98 -19.93 -3.19
N GLN A 30 -6.10 -20.22 -3.88
CA GLN A 30 -7.09 -19.19 -4.23
C GLN A 30 -7.74 -18.62 -2.98
N GLN A 31 -8.12 -19.46 -2.00
CA GLN A 31 -8.70 -19.00 -0.74
C GLN A 31 -7.71 -18.14 0.04
N ALA A 32 -6.44 -18.54 0.15
CA ALA A 32 -5.39 -17.77 0.80
C ALA A 32 -5.23 -16.37 0.17
N LEU A 33 -5.29 -16.26 -1.16
CA LEU A 33 -5.22 -14.97 -1.85
C LEU A 33 -6.43 -14.06 -1.58
N ILE A 34 -7.62 -14.64 -1.36
CA ILE A 34 -8.83 -13.87 -1.00
C ILE A 34 -8.69 -13.32 0.41
N GLU A 35 -8.29 -14.16 1.37
CA GLU A 35 -8.11 -13.75 2.77
C GLU A 35 -7.01 -12.68 2.90
N LEU A 36 -5.87 -12.87 2.22
CA LEU A 36 -4.78 -11.87 2.18
C LEU A 36 -5.23 -10.53 1.58
N ARG A 37 -6.04 -10.57 0.51
CA ARG A 37 -6.61 -9.35 -0.07
C ARG A 37 -7.63 -8.69 0.86
N GLY A 38 -8.47 -9.47 1.53
CA GLY A 38 -9.43 -8.97 2.51
C GLY A 38 -8.76 -8.30 3.71
N ALA A 39 -7.68 -8.90 4.22
CA ALA A 39 -6.87 -8.35 5.30
C ALA A 39 -6.14 -7.05 4.90
N GLY A 40 -5.61 -6.99 3.67
CA GLY A 40 -4.95 -5.79 3.14
C GLY A 40 -5.91 -4.65 2.78
N ALA A 41 -7.10 -4.97 2.25
CA ALA A 41 -8.07 -3.97 1.78
C ALA A 41 -8.61 -3.07 2.92
N GLY A 42 -8.73 -3.60 4.14
CA GLY A 42 -9.13 -2.81 5.31
C GLY A 42 -8.02 -1.93 5.90
N GLN A 43 -6.75 -2.31 5.72
CA GLN A 43 -5.60 -1.69 6.39
C GLN A 43 -4.83 -0.73 5.46
N GLU A 44 -4.64 -1.06 4.19
CA GLU A 44 -3.77 -0.28 3.29
C GLU A 44 -4.52 0.82 2.53
N GLY A 45 -5.72 0.55 2.04
CA GLY A 45 -6.52 1.52 1.27
C GLY A 45 -6.91 2.73 2.12
N GLY A 46 -7.45 2.46 3.31
CA GLY A 46 -7.80 3.49 4.29
C GLY A 46 -6.58 4.24 4.81
N ARG A 47 -5.54 3.51 5.27
CA ARG A 47 -4.33 4.15 5.84
C ARG A 47 -3.59 4.99 4.81
N ARG A 48 -3.42 4.52 3.57
CA ARG A 48 -2.80 5.30 2.50
C ARG A 48 -3.62 6.55 2.17
N ALA A 49 -4.94 6.42 2.02
CA ALA A 49 -5.81 7.57 1.76
C ALA A 49 -5.78 8.58 2.91
N SER A 50 -5.87 8.13 4.16
CA SER A 50 -5.78 8.97 5.35
C SER A 50 -4.41 9.64 5.50
N LEU A 51 -3.33 8.94 5.19
CA LEU A 51 -1.97 9.48 5.23
C LEU A 51 -1.76 10.54 4.13
N LEU A 52 -2.22 10.28 2.91
CA LEU A 52 -2.19 11.27 1.82
C LEU A 52 -3.05 12.50 2.15
N ALA A 53 -4.21 12.30 2.78
CA ALA A 53 -5.05 13.40 3.25
C ALA A 53 -4.43 14.19 4.42
N ALA A 54 -3.65 13.54 5.27
CA ALA A 54 -2.88 14.20 6.32
C ALA A 54 -1.74 15.03 5.72
N ILE A 55 -0.97 14.46 4.79
CA ILE A 55 0.10 15.16 4.06
C ILE A 55 -0.46 16.38 3.32
N LYS A 56 -1.59 16.24 2.64
CA LYS A 56 -2.27 17.36 1.96
C LYS A 56 -2.70 18.48 2.90
N ARG A 57 -3.12 18.14 4.13
CA ARG A 57 -3.51 19.12 5.16
C ARG A 57 -2.31 19.76 5.86
N SER A 58 -1.20 19.04 5.95
CA SER A 58 0.04 19.56 6.56
C SER A 58 0.92 20.33 5.58
N LEU A 59 0.66 20.22 4.27
CA LEU A 59 1.24 21.11 3.29
C LEU A 59 0.72 22.52 3.60
N PRO A 60 1.60 23.47 4.00
CA PRO A 60 1.17 24.83 4.19
C PRO A 60 0.62 25.35 2.84
N GLU A 61 -0.29 26.31 2.88
CA GLU A 61 -1.00 26.92 1.74
C GLU A 61 -0.07 27.68 0.77
N PHE A 62 1.21 27.31 0.71
CA PHE A 62 2.25 27.85 -0.14
C PHE A 62 2.49 26.93 -1.33
N ALA A 63 1.53 26.95 -2.24
CA ALA A 63 1.86 26.81 -3.66
C ALA A 63 1.55 28.13 -4.37
N ALA A 64 2.00 29.26 -3.78
CA ALA A 64 2.40 30.36 -4.63
C ALA A 64 3.50 29.79 -5.54
N ALA A 65 3.39 30.00 -6.85
CA ALA A 65 4.43 29.63 -7.79
C ALA A 65 5.78 30.08 -7.23
N PRO A 66 6.84 29.25 -7.33
CA PRO A 66 8.14 29.62 -6.81
C PRO A 66 8.49 31.02 -7.34
N SER A 67 8.77 31.95 -6.42
CA SER A 67 9.01 33.36 -6.75
C SER A 67 10.17 33.54 -7.71
N GLU A 68 11.07 32.55 -7.74
CA GLU A 68 12.18 32.47 -8.65
C GLU A 68 12.09 31.21 -9.52
N ARG A 69 12.34 31.38 -10.81
CA ARG A 69 12.40 30.23 -11.70
C ARG A 69 13.66 29.40 -11.40
N PRO A 70 13.61 28.06 -11.53
CA PRO A 70 14.74 27.18 -11.23
C PRO A 70 16.04 27.58 -11.94
N GLU A 71 15.95 28.16 -13.14
CA GLU A 71 17.11 28.60 -13.93
C GLU A 71 17.85 29.79 -13.29
N ALA A 72 17.16 30.63 -12.50
CA ALA A 72 17.77 31.74 -11.79
C ALA A 72 18.63 31.25 -10.61
N LEU A 73 18.15 30.25 -9.88
CA LEU A 73 18.87 29.61 -8.77
C LEU A 73 20.15 28.90 -9.23
N ILE A 74 20.11 28.27 -10.41
CA ILE A 74 21.29 27.61 -11.00
C ILE A 74 22.33 28.65 -11.47
N ARG A 75 21.88 29.81 -11.95
CA ARG A 75 22.79 30.87 -12.40
C ARG A 75 23.52 31.53 -11.23
N SER A 76 22.80 31.85 -10.15
CA SER A 76 23.40 32.47 -8.96
C SER A 76 24.43 31.57 -8.27
N ASP A 77 24.22 30.25 -8.28
CA ASP A 77 25.17 29.27 -7.74
C ASP A 77 26.46 29.17 -8.58
N ARG A 78 26.38 29.41 -9.90
CA ARG A 78 27.55 29.42 -10.81
C ARG A 78 28.34 30.71 -10.80
N GLU A 79 27.74 31.82 -10.36
CA GLU A 79 28.37 33.14 -10.29
C GLU A 79 29.07 33.40 -8.93
N ARG A 80 29.11 32.39 -8.06
CA ARG A 80 29.73 32.40 -6.74
C ARG A 80 31.04 31.61 -6.72
#